data_AF-A0A957HGB5-F1
#
_entry.id   AF-A0A957HGB5-F1
#
_cell.length_a   1.000
_cell.length_b   1.000
_cell.length_c   1.000
_cell.angle_alpha   90.00
_cell.angle_beta   90.00
_cell.angle_gamma   90.00
#
_symmetry.space_group_name_H-M   'P 1'
#
loop_
_entity.id
_entity.type
_entity.pdbx_description
1 polymer ?
#
loop_
_entity_poly.entity_id
_entity_poly.type
_entity_poly.pdbx_seq_one_letter_code
_entity_poly.pdbx_strand_id
1 'polypeptide(L)' 'MNVRCNYCRQSFNLGRDYLVDALAKAKETKQKTHSVECINCRKTIKVPVAQIKRYVPEQRSEDAAEG' A
#
# COMPACT_ATOMS: atom_id res chain seq x y z
N MET A 1 4.52 -5.08 -1.46
CA MET A 1 3.68 -5.00 -2.69
C MET A 1 4.52 -4.43 -3.83
N ASN A 2 4.59 -5.10 -4.98
CA ASN A 2 5.29 -4.56 -6.15
C ASN A 2 4.43 -3.54 -6.90
N VAL A 3 5.00 -2.40 -7.24
CA VAL A 3 4.37 -1.32 -8.00
C VAL A 3 5.23 -0.99 -9.20
N ARG A 4 4.61 -0.94 -10.38
CA ARG A 4 5.24 -0.47 -11.62
C ARG A 4 4.81 0.95 -11.90
N CYS A 5 5.78 1.85 -12.11
CA CYS A 5 5.50 3.21 -12.53
C CYS A 5 5.04 3.25 -13.98
N ASN A 6 3.85 3.81 -14.25
CA ASN A 6 3.35 3.97 -15.62
C ASN A 6 4.09 5.06 -16.43
N TYR A 7 4.92 5.89 -15.77
CA TYR A 7 5.68 6.96 -16.42
C TYR A 7 7.08 6.51 -16.83
N CYS A 8 7.92 6.09 -15.88
CA CYS A 8 9.31 5.71 -16.15
C CYS A 8 9.52 4.19 -16.26
N ARG A 9 8.47 3.39 -16.10
CA ARG A 9 8.50 1.91 -16.12
C ARG A 9 9.33 1.26 -15.00
N GLN A 10 9.92 2.04 -14.10
CA GLN A 10 10.60 1.52 -12.91
C GLN A 10 9.62 0.72 -12.05
N SER A 11 10.05 -0.47 -11.64
CA SER A 11 9.34 -1.27 -10.65
C SER A 11 10.01 -1.12 -9.29
N PHE A 12 9.21 -1.02 -8.25
CA PHE A 12 9.68 -0.87 -6.87
C PHE A 12 8.72 -1.54 -5.91
N ASN A 13 9.23 -1.90 -4.73
CA ASN A 13 8.42 -2.55 -3.71
C ASN A 13 8.04 -1.56 -2.62
N LEU A 14 6.76 -1.55 -2.28
CA LEU A 14 6.25 -0.90 -1.08
C LEU A 14 6.34 -1.88 0.09
N GLY A 15 7.00 -1.44 1.16
CA GLY A 15 7.17 -2.17 2.42
C GLY A 15 5.84 -2.31 3.17
N ARG A 16 5.79 -3.25 4.12
CA ARG A 16 4.57 -3.57 4.89
C ARG A 16 4.10 -2.38 5.72
N ASP A 17 5.01 -1.72 6.45
CA ASP A 17 4.67 -0.58 7.32
C ASP A 17 4.05 0.57 6.53
N TYR A 18 4.64 0.88 5.37
CA TYR A 18 4.09 1.88 4.45
C TYR A 18 2.66 1.53 4.00
N LEU A 19 2.36 0.25 3.75
CA LEU A 19 1.03 -0.19 3.33
C LEU A 19 0.01 -0.13 4.47
N VAL A 20 0.42 -0.39 5.70
CA VAL A 20 -0.42 -0.23 6.91
C VAL A 20 -0.82 1.24 7.07
N ASP A 21 0.15 2.14 7.00
CA ASP A 21 -0.09 3.59 7.09
C ASP A 21 -0.97 4.10 5.95
N ALA A 22 -0.70 3.65 4.72
CA ALA A 22 -1.50 3.99 3.54
C ALA A 22 -2.96 3.54 3.70
N LEU A 23 -3.18 2.35 4.27
CA LEU A 23 -4.51 1.83 4.52
C LEU A 23 -5.24 2.60 5.63
N ALA A 24 -4.54 2.95 6.71
CA ALA A 24 -5.09 3.75 7.80
C ALA A 24 -5.56 5.14 7.30
N LYS A 25 -4.71 5.84 6.56
CA LYS A 25 -5.03 7.15 5.96
C LYS A 25 -6.19 7.07 4.96
N ALA A 26 -6.24 6.00 4.16
CA ALA A 26 -7.33 5.79 3.21
C ALA A 26 -8.69 5.52 3.91
N LYS A 27 -8.67 4.81 5.05
CA LYS A 27 -9.88 4.57 5.87
C LYS A 27 -10.41 5.87 6.47
N GLU A 28 -9.53 6.69 7.04
CA GLU A 28 -9.88 7.98 7.64
C GLU A 28 -10.51 8.94 6.62
N THR A 29 -9.88 9.05 5.46
CA THR A 29 -10.31 9.97 4.39
C THR A 29 -11.37 9.38 3.44
N LYS A 30 -11.79 8.13 3.66
CA LYS A 30 -12.71 7.36 2.79
C LYS A 30 -12.28 7.33 1.31
N GLN A 31 -10.99 7.42 1.03
CA GLN A 31 -10.46 7.40 -0.34
C GLN A 31 -10.41 5.97 -0.89
N LYS A 32 -10.70 5.81 -2.19
CA LYS A 32 -10.63 4.51 -2.89
C LYS A 32 -9.23 4.17 -3.40
N THR A 33 -8.35 5.16 -3.47
CA THR A 33 -6.98 5.06 -3.99
C THR A 33 -6.01 5.78 -3.06
N HIS A 34 -4.82 5.23 -2.88
CA HIS A 34 -3.70 5.87 -2.21
C HIS A 34 -2.68 6.39 -3.23
N SER A 35 -2.11 7.56 -2.98
CA SER A 35 -1.11 8.16 -3.85
C SER A 35 0.31 7.79 -3.40
N VAL A 36 1.11 7.26 -4.32
CA VAL A 36 2.48 6.82 -4.09
C VAL A 36 3.42 7.56 -5.02
N GLU A 37 4.53 8.07 -4.50
CA GLU A 37 5.56 8.69 -5.32
C GLU A 37 6.55 7.65 -5.85
N CYS A 38 6.88 7.72 -7.14
CA CYS A 38 7.90 6.84 -7.72
C CYS A 38 9.30 7.23 -7.24
N ILE A 39 10.06 6.26 -6.72
CA ILE A 39 11.43 6.45 -6.24
C ILE A 39 12.42 6.95 -7.31
N ASN A 40 12.07 6.82 -8.60
CA ASN A 40 12.94 7.21 -9.71
C ASN A 40 12.52 8.56 -10.31
N CYS A 41 11.30 8.66 -10.88
CA CYS A 41 10.86 9.86 -11.59
C CYS A 41 10.00 10.82 -10.76
N ARG A 42 9.73 10.50 -9.49
CA ARG A 42 8.94 11.31 -8.55
C ARG A 42 7.52 11.66 -9.02
N LYS A 43 7.01 10.96 -10.05
CA LYS A 43 5.61 11.07 -10.45
C LYS A 43 4.72 10.31 -9.47
N THR A 44 3.58 10.90 -9.17
CA THR A 44 2.54 10.28 -8.35
C THR A 44 1.79 9.19 -9.11
N ILE A 45 1.69 8.03 -8.51
CA ILE A 45 0.96 6.85 -9.02
C ILE A 45 -0.19 6.59 -8.06
N LYS A 46 -1.40 6.40 -8.59
CA LYS A 46 -2.56 6.02 -7.78
C LYS A 46 -2.63 4.51 -7.67
N VAL A 47 -2.60 4.00 -6.45
CA VAL A 47 -2.73 2.58 -6.14
C VAL A 47 -4.11 2.34 -5.51
N PRO A 48 -4.92 1.40 -6.03
CA PRO A 48 -6.21 1.06 -5.43
C PRO A 48 -6.05 0.56 -3.99
N VAL A 49 -6.87 1.08 -3.07
CA VAL A 49 -6.86 0.64 -1.67
C VAL A 49 -7.24 -0.83 -1.55
N ALA A 50 -8.11 -1.33 -2.43
CA ALA A 50 -8.44 -2.75 -2.54
C ALA A 50 -7.20 -3.63 -2.83
N GLN A 51 -6.23 -3.11 -3.59
CA GLN A 51 -4.97 -3.81 -3.83
C GLN A 51 -4.11 -3.78 -2.56
N ILE A 52 -3.97 -2.61 -1.92
CA ILE A 52 -3.22 -2.46 -0.66
C ILE A 52 -3.73 -3.44 0.41
N LYS A 53 -5.05 -3.55 0.57
CA LYS A 53 -5.71 -4.48 1.51
C LYS A 53 -5.35 -5.96 1.31
N ARG A 54 -4.93 -6.37 0.11
CA ARG A 54 -4.51 -7.76 -0.17
C ARG A 54 -3.08 -8.05 0.28
N TYR A 55 -2.26 -7.00 0.44
CA TYR A 55 -0.84 -7.12 0.78
C TYR A 55 -0.54 -6.75 2.23
N VAL A 56 -1.41 -5.95 2.86
CA VAL A 56 -1.49 -5.87 4.31
C VAL A 56 -2.25 -7.12 4.72
N PRO A 57 -1.66 -8.07 5.46
CA PRO A 57 -2.46 -9.12 6.06
C PRO A 57 -3.62 -8.44 6.77
N GLU A 58 -4.86 -8.91 6.57
CA GLU A 58 -5.87 -8.63 7.58
C GLU A 58 -5.18 -8.91 8.91
N GLN A 59 -5.20 -7.93 9.81
CA GLN A 59 -4.88 -8.20 11.20
C GLN A 59 -5.90 -9.25 11.65
N ARG A 60 -5.71 -10.53 11.29
CA ARG A 60 -6.08 -11.62 12.16
C ARG A 60 -5.31 -11.27 13.40
N SER A 61 -6.02 -10.72 14.37
CA SER A 61 -6.02 -11.25 15.72
C SER A 61 -4.80 -12.12 16.02
N GLU A 62 -3.62 -11.52 16.09
CA GLU A 62 -2.46 -12.09 16.79
C GLU A 62 -2.66 -11.71 18.27
N ASP A 63 -3.77 -12.19 18.80
CA ASP A 63 -4.11 -12.33 20.22
C ASP A 63 -5.00 -13.59 20.33
N ALA A 64 -4.48 -14.71 19.81
CA ALA A 64 -4.97 -16.06 20.06
C ALA A 64 -3.99 -17.05 19.41
N ALA A 65 -3.36 -17.87 20.24
CA ALA A 65 -2.57 -19.06 19.91
C ALA A 65 -1.11 -18.82 19.48
N GLU A 66 -0.25 -18.57 20.47
CA GLU A 66 0.73 -19.59 20.83
C GLU A 66 0.47 -20.00 22.29
N GLY A 67 0.15 -21.28 22.48
CA GLY A 67 -0.09 -21.91 23.79
C GLY A 67 1.05 -22.82 24.17
#